data_AF-A0A7H9S9P3-F1
#
_entry.id   AF-A0A7H9S9P3-F1
#
_cell.length_a   1.000
_cell.length_b   1.000
_cell.length_c   1.000
_cell.angle_alpha   90.00
_cell.angle_beta   90.00
_cell.angle_gamma   90.00
#
_symmetry.space_group_name_H-M   'P 1'
#
loop_
_entity.id
_entity.type
_entity.pdbx_description
1 polymer ?
#
loop_
_entity_poly.entity_id
_entity_poly.type
_entity_poly.pdbx_seq_one_letter_code
_entity_poly.pdbx_strand_id
1 'polypeptide(L)'
;MSLMAVCQKIKNHMRTVYKINQHDHDMVNLVTCRAIVLTRFHLILTNHSRDSLLSPSSYDSLARLLYQASEKRITDPLSVSPVLALHILEDALYDPRQECDYQFLEAEKSMREWFVEYRERQQTLSSEYSELPQLRWSDLPNELFALTPEN
;
A
#
# COMPACT_ATOMS: atom_id res chain seq x y z
N MET A 1 -16.27 -4.93 -3.85
CA MET A 1 -15.30 -5.87 -3.26
C MET A 1 -14.95 -5.32 -1.88
N SER A 2 -14.93 -6.13 -0.81
CA SER A 2 -14.52 -5.64 0.51
C SER A 2 -13.04 -5.28 0.52
N LEU A 3 -12.60 -4.36 1.40
CA LEU A 3 -11.19 -4.02 1.53
C LEU A 3 -10.38 -5.22 1.99
N MET A 4 -10.96 -6.09 2.82
CA MET A 4 -10.29 -7.32 3.22
C MET A 4 -10.01 -8.25 2.02
N ALA A 5 -10.91 -8.33 1.03
CA ALA A 5 -10.66 -9.11 -0.18
C ALA A 5 -9.56 -8.48 -1.06
N VAL A 6 -9.54 -7.15 -1.17
CA VAL A 6 -8.45 -6.41 -1.83
C VAL A 6 -7.12 -6.66 -1.13
N CYS A 7 -7.09 -6.56 0.20
CA CYS A 7 -5.91 -6.81 1.02
C CYS A 7 -5.37 -8.22 0.83
N GLN A 8 -6.24 -9.23 0.85
CA GLN A 8 -5.83 -10.62 0.60
C GLN A 8 -5.28 -10.82 -0.81
N LYS A 9 -5.86 -10.17 -1.80
CA LYS A 9 -5.40 -10.21 -3.20
C LYS A 9 -4.01 -9.59 -3.34
N ILE A 10 -3.79 -8.40 -2.77
CA ILE A 10 -2.48 -7.74 -2.75
C ILE A 10 -1.46 -8.61 -2.00
N LYS A 11 -1.80 -9.09 -0.79
CA LYS A 11 -0.93 -9.96 0.01
C LYS A 11 -0.48 -11.19 -0.78
N ASN A 12 -1.41 -11.89 -1.43
CA ASN A 12 -1.09 -13.08 -2.21
C ASN A 12 -0.19 -12.75 -3.40
N HIS A 13 -0.49 -11.68 -4.13
CA HIS A 13 0.33 -11.20 -5.24
C HIS A 13 1.78 -10.92 -4.79
N MET A 14 1.96 -10.18 -3.70
CA MET A 14 3.28 -9.83 -3.18
C MET A 14 4.05 -11.04 -2.65
N ARG A 15 3.36 -12.01 -2.03
CA ARG A 15 3.99 -13.29 -1.64
C ARG A 15 4.58 -14.01 -2.83
N THR A 16 3.89 -14.01 -3.97
CA THR A 16 4.36 -14.60 -5.22
C THR A 16 5.54 -13.81 -5.80
N VAL A 17 5.41 -12.49 -5.96
CA VAL A 17 6.45 -11.63 -6.54
C VAL A 17 7.76 -11.70 -5.73
N TYR A 18 7.67 -11.69 -4.41
CA TYR A 18 8.84 -11.73 -3.52
C TYR A 18 9.26 -13.15 -3.10
N LYS A 19 8.61 -14.20 -3.62
CA LYS A 19 8.93 -15.61 -3.33
C LYS A 19 9.01 -15.94 -1.84
N ILE A 20 8.03 -15.46 -1.09
CA ILE A 20 8.02 -15.51 0.38
C ILE A 20 7.78 -16.93 0.88
N ASN A 21 8.67 -17.43 1.73
CA ASN A 21 8.48 -18.69 2.43
C ASN A 21 7.31 -18.57 3.42
N GLN A 22 6.30 -19.44 3.29
CA GLN A 22 5.13 -19.43 4.17
C GLN A 22 5.42 -19.78 5.64
N HIS A 23 6.57 -20.41 5.90
CA HIS A 23 7.00 -20.77 7.25
C HIS A 23 7.83 -19.66 7.91
N ASP A 24 8.21 -18.61 7.15
CA ASP A 24 8.81 -17.40 7.71
C ASP A 24 7.68 -16.44 8.12
N HIS A 25 7.30 -16.53 9.40
CA HIS A 25 6.20 -15.76 9.96
C HIS A 25 6.46 -14.24 9.91
N ASP A 26 7.70 -13.81 10.13
CA ASP A 26 8.04 -12.38 10.09
C ASP A 26 7.91 -11.85 8.66
N MET A 27 8.39 -12.57 7.64
CA MET A 27 8.18 -12.17 6.23
C MET A 27 6.70 -12.16 5.84
N VAL A 28 5.93 -13.16 6.26
CA VAL A 28 4.48 -13.20 6.00
C VAL A 28 3.77 -11.99 6.62
N ASN A 29 4.16 -11.61 7.84
CA ASN A 29 3.56 -10.47 8.53
C ASN A 29 4.01 -9.14 7.91
N LEU A 30 5.29 -8.99 7.53
CA LEU A 30 5.76 -7.80 6.81
C LEU A 30 5.01 -7.60 5.48
N VAL A 31 4.77 -8.66 4.72
CA VAL A 31 3.95 -8.58 3.50
C VAL A 31 2.52 -8.19 3.83
N THR A 32 1.98 -8.69 4.94
CA THR A 32 0.63 -8.34 5.39
C THR A 32 0.55 -6.85 5.75
N CYS A 33 1.53 -6.31 6.50
CA CYS A 33 1.64 -4.88 6.78
C CYS A 33 1.66 -4.06 5.48
N ARG A 34 2.50 -4.46 4.51
CA ARG A 34 2.59 -3.76 3.21
C ARG A 34 1.28 -3.85 2.42
N ALA A 35 0.60 -5.00 2.44
CA ALA A 35 -0.69 -5.18 1.78
C ALA A 35 -1.79 -4.29 2.39
N ILE A 36 -1.79 -4.07 3.71
CA ILE A 36 -2.72 -3.16 4.38
C ILE A 36 -2.51 -1.72 3.89
N VAL A 37 -1.26 -1.23 3.88
CA VAL A 37 -0.94 0.12 3.37
C VAL A 37 -1.35 0.26 1.90
N LEU A 38 -1.07 -0.73 1.08
CA LEU A 38 -1.46 -0.73 -0.33
C LEU A 38 -2.99 -0.83 -0.53
N THR A 39 -3.71 -1.44 0.41
CA THR A 39 -5.18 -1.46 0.38
C THR A 39 -5.75 -0.08 0.68
N ARG A 40 -5.21 0.63 1.68
CA ARG A 40 -5.51 2.06 1.91
C ARG A 40 -5.21 2.89 0.68
N PHE A 41 -4.07 2.65 0.04
CA PHE A 41 -3.69 3.33 -1.19
C PHE A 41 -4.68 3.07 -2.35
N HIS A 42 -5.10 1.82 -2.55
CA HIS A 42 -6.13 1.48 -3.52
C HIS A 42 -7.47 2.18 -3.22
N LEU A 43 -7.85 2.26 -1.94
CA LEU A 43 -9.07 2.95 -1.51
C LEU A 43 -9.04 4.44 -1.87
N ILE A 44 -7.95 5.16 -1.58
CA ILE A 44 -7.86 6.59 -1.89
C ILE A 44 -7.92 6.85 -3.40
N LEU A 45 -7.26 6.00 -4.21
CA LEU A 45 -7.32 6.12 -5.67
C LEU A 45 -8.74 5.91 -6.20
N THR A 46 -9.45 4.93 -5.63
CA THR A 46 -10.83 4.58 -6.01
C THR A 46 -11.83 5.64 -5.58
N ASN A 47 -11.69 6.20 -4.37
CA ASN A 47 -12.56 7.28 -3.90
C ASN A 47 -12.35 8.54 -4.74
N HIS A 48 -11.09 8.91 -4.96
CA HIS A 48 -10.76 10.07 -5.79
C HIS A 48 -11.25 9.89 -7.25
N SER A 49 -11.25 8.67 -7.79
CA SER A 49 -11.78 8.44 -9.14
C SER A 49 -13.30 8.53 -9.21
N ARG A 50 -14.02 8.06 -8.19
CA ARG A 50 -15.48 8.18 -8.08
C ARG A 50 -15.95 9.63 -7.98
N ASP A 51 -15.19 10.48 -7.28
CA ASP A 51 -15.52 11.89 -7.10
C ASP A 51 -15.28 12.73 -8.38
N SER A 52 -14.70 12.13 -9.41
CA SER A 52 -14.39 12.83 -10.65
C SER A 52 -15.38 12.50 -11.77
N LEU A 53 -15.98 13.58 -12.30
CA LEU A 53 -16.94 13.54 -13.41
C LEU A 53 -16.37 13.01 -14.74
N LEU A 54 -15.03 12.91 -14.86
CA LEU A 54 -14.34 12.53 -16.09
C LEU A 54 -13.88 11.07 -16.10
N SER A 55 -14.28 10.25 -15.12
CA SER A 55 -13.82 8.85 -14.95
C SER A 55 -12.29 8.72 -15.04
N PRO A 56 -11.53 9.37 -14.14
CA PRO A 56 -10.08 9.37 -14.20
C PRO A 56 -9.55 7.95 -13.95
N SER A 57 -8.50 7.60 -14.69
CA SER A 57 -7.75 6.38 -14.42
C SER A 57 -7.12 6.43 -13.02
N SER A 58 -6.75 5.29 -12.47
CA SER A 58 -5.97 5.25 -11.22
C SER A 58 -4.67 6.05 -11.32
N TYR A 59 -4.06 6.10 -12.52
CA TYR A 59 -2.92 6.96 -12.81
C TYR A 59 -3.26 8.45 -12.64
N ASP A 60 -4.38 8.91 -13.21
CA ASP A 60 -4.80 10.32 -13.10
C ASP A 60 -5.16 10.70 -11.66
N SER A 61 -5.79 9.77 -10.92
CA SER A 61 -6.04 9.94 -9.49
C SER A 61 -4.73 10.08 -8.72
N LEU A 62 -3.75 9.21 -8.99
CA LEU A 62 -2.44 9.28 -8.34
C LEU A 62 -1.72 10.59 -8.67
N ALA A 63 -1.70 11.00 -9.95
CA ALA A 63 -1.10 12.24 -10.41
C ALA A 63 -1.69 13.45 -9.66
N ARG A 64 -3.02 13.53 -9.56
CA ARG A 64 -3.70 14.63 -8.87
C ARG A 64 -3.44 14.65 -7.37
N LEU A 65 -3.52 13.49 -6.72
CA LEU A 65 -3.27 13.37 -5.29
C LEU A 65 -1.83 13.79 -4.95
N LEU A 66 -0.83 13.29 -5.69
CA LEU A 66 0.56 13.67 -5.48
C LEU A 66 0.83 15.12 -5.82
N TYR A 67 0.25 15.64 -6.89
CA TYR A 67 0.37 17.06 -7.24
C TYR A 67 -0.17 17.96 -6.13
N GLN A 68 -1.33 17.63 -5.55
CA GLN A 68 -1.91 18.40 -4.45
C GLN A 68 -1.08 18.28 -3.16
N ALA A 69 -0.75 17.05 -2.74
CA ALA A 69 -0.02 16.79 -1.50
C ALA A 69 1.43 17.32 -1.52
N SER A 70 2.05 17.40 -2.70
CA SER A 70 3.40 17.94 -2.88
C SER A 70 3.47 19.45 -3.10
N GLU A 71 2.39 20.19 -2.81
CA GLU A 71 2.30 21.63 -3.11
C GLU A 71 2.59 21.96 -4.58
N LYS A 72 2.06 21.14 -5.49
CA LYS A 72 2.16 21.30 -6.95
C LYS A 72 3.56 21.04 -7.54
N ARG A 73 4.42 20.32 -6.81
CA ARG A 73 5.80 20.04 -7.25
C ARG A 73 5.93 18.75 -8.06
N ILE A 74 5.16 17.72 -7.74
CA ILE A 74 5.18 16.44 -8.45
C ILE A 74 4.08 16.42 -9.50
N THR A 75 4.48 16.50 -10.78
CA THR A 75 3.55 16.48 -11.92
C THR A 75 3.42 15.10 -12.56
N ASP A 76 4.49 14.30 -12.50
CA ASP A 76 4.50 12.90 -12.96
C ASP A 76 4.52 11.98 -11.73
N PRO A 77 3.44 11.23 -11.45
CA PRO A 77 3.37 10.34 -10.29
C PRO A 77 4.37 9.18 -10.35
N LEU A 78 4.80 8.74 -11.53
CA LEU A 78 5.72 7.61 -11.69
C LEU A 78 7.19 8.04 -11.64
N SER A 79 7.47 9.35 -11.64
CA SER A 79 8.82 9.90 -11.46
C SER A 79 9.37 9.71 -10.03
N VAL A 80 8.49 9.42 -9.07
CA VAL A 80 8.85 9.14 -7.67
C VAL A 80 8.69 7.65 -7.34
N SER A 81 9.44 7.18 -6.35
CA SER A 81 9.28 5.81 -5.86
C SER A 81 7.92 5.61 -5.19
N PRO A 82 7.34 4.39 -5.21
CA PRO A 82 6.08 4.11 -4.51
C PRO A 82 6.16 4.40 -3.02
N VAL A 83 7.32 4.14 -2.41
CA VAL A 83 7.55 4.43 -0.99
C VAL A 83 7.42 5.92 -0.70
N LEU A 84 8.04 6.77 -1.54
CA LEU A 84 7.94 8.22 -1.39
C LEU A 84 6.52 8.72 -1.65
N ALA A 85 5.85 8.18 -2.67
CA ALA A 85 4.45 8.50 -2.96
C ALA A 85 3.53 8.18 -1.77
N LEU A 86 3.68 7.00 -1.16
CA LEU A 86 2.91 6.60 0.02
C LEU A 86 3.19 7.50 1.22
N HIS A 87 4.43 7.93 1.41
CA HIS A 87 4.80 8.84 2.50
C HIS A 87 4.23 10.25 2.29
N ILE A 88 4.28 10.78 1.07
CA ILE A 88 3.65 12.08 0.74
C ILE A 88 2.13 12.02 0.96
N LEU A 89 1.51 10.87 0.72
CA LEU A 89 0.08 10.64 0.88
C LEU A 89 -0.29 10.10 2.27
N GLU A 90 0.61 10.07 3.24
CA GLU A 90 0.39 9.41 4.54
C GLU A 90 -0.85 9.94 5.27
N ASP A 91 -1.01 11.26 5.35
CA ASP A 91 -2.20 11.88 5.95
C ASP A 91 -3.49 11.49 5.23
N ALA A 92 -3.44 11.40 3.90
CA ALA A 92 -4.57 10.96 3.09
C ALA A 92 -4.85 9.47 3.29
N LEU A 93 -3.85 8.61 3.46
CA LEU A 93 -4.05 7.17 3.66
C LEU A 93 -4.82 6.87 4.95
N TYR A 94 -4.62 7.67 6.00
CA TYR A 94 -5.19 7.45 7.33
C TYR A 94 -6.30 8.45 7.70
N ASP A 95 -6.90 9.11 6.70
CA ASP A 95 -8.02 10.03 6.93
C ASP A 95 -9.21 9.31 7.59
N PRO A 96 -9.66 9.73 8.79
CA PRO A 96 -10.75 9.08 9.51
C PRO A 96 -12.10 9.15 8.80
N ARG A 97 -12.25 10.01 7.78
CA ARG A 97 -13.45 10.11 6.96
C ARG A 97 -13.59 8.97 5.95
N GLN A 98 -12.53 8.16 5.75
CA GLN A 98 -12.60 7.02 4.86
C GLN A 98 -13.40 5.88 5.45
N GLU A 99 -14.43 5.46 4.73
CA GLU A 99 -15.21 4.28 5.06
C GLU A 99 -14.38 3.01 4.83
N CYS A 100 -14.09 2.29 5.91
CA CYS A 100 -13.42 1.00 5.89
C CYS A 100 -14.31 -0.05 6.56
N ASP A 101 -14.32 -1.27 6.01
CA ASP A 101 -15.02 -2.37 6.67
C ASP A 101 -14.35 -2.76 7.99
N TYR A 102 -15.15 -3.17 8.97
CA TYR A 102 -14.69 -3.50 10.32
C TYR A 102 -13.60 -4.58 10.33
N GLN A 103 -13.72 -5.58 9.45
CA GLN A 103 -12.74 -6.67 9.34
C GLN A 103 -11.37 -6.16 8.93
N PHE A 104 -11.31 -5.24 7.96
CA PHE A 104 -10.08 -4.60 7.55
C PHE A 104 -9.47 -3.74 8.66
N LEU A 105 -10.27 -2.98 9.39
CA LEU A 105 -9.80 -2.14 10.50
C LEU A 105 -9.18 -2.97 11.64
N GLU A 106 -9.82 -4.10 12.01
CA GLU A 106 -9.28 -5.02 13.01
C GLU A 106 -7.94 -5.63 12.56
N ALA A 107 -7.83 -6.03 11.29
CA ALA A 107 -6.59 -6.55 10.72
C ALA A 107 -5.48 -5.48 10.70
N GLU A 108 -5.81 -4.24 10.33
CA GLU A 108 -4.90 -3.10 10.35
C GLU A 108 -4.37 -2.82 11.75
N LYS A 109 -5.26 -2.79 12.75
CA LYS A 109 -4.89 -2.60 14.15
C LYS A 109 -3.95 -3.70 14.63
N SER A 110 -4.31 -4.96 14.43
CA SER A 110 -3.50 -6.11 14.85
C SER A 110 -2.10 -6.09 14.21
N MET A 111 -2.01 -5.76 12.92
CA MET A 111 -0.71 -5.70 12.23
C MET A 111 0.11 -4.47 12.60
N ARG A 112 -0.53 -3.37 13.02
CA ARG A 112 0.17 -2.20 13.56
C ARG A 112 0.82 -2.54 14.90
N GLU A 113 0.09 -3.19 15.80
CA GLU A 113 0.60 -3.65 17.10
C GLU A 113 1.79 -4.61 16.88
N TRP A 114 1.62 -5.62 16.03
CA TRP A 114 2.69 -6.54 15.68
C TRP A 114 3.92 -5.83 15.08
N PHE A 115 3.72 -4.83 14.21
CA PHE A 115 4.84 -4.12 13.57
C PHE A 115 5.63 -3.26 14.57
N VAL A 116 4.98 -2.71 15.60
CA VAL A 116 5.67 -2.01 16.70
C VAL A 116 6.56 -2.98 17.46
N GLU A 117 6.02 -4.12 17.89
CA GLU A 117 6.79 -5.18 18.57
C GLU A 117 7.95 -5.69 17.69
N TYR A 118 7.71 -5.87 16.38
CA TYR A 118 8.73 -6.24 15.42
C TYR A 118 9.87 -5.22 15.37
N ARG A 119 9.58 -3.91 15.33
CA ARG A 119 10.61 -2.86 15.35
C ARG A 119 11.38 -2.78 16.67
N GLU A 120 10.71 -3.02 17.80
CA GLU A 120 11.38 -3.08 19.11
C GLU A 120 12.33 -4.28 19.20
N ARG A 121 11.87 -5.47 18.73
CA ARG A 121 12.72 -6.64 18.56
C ARG A 121 13.90 -6.34 17.63
N GLN A 122 13.70 -5.52 16.59
CA GLN A 122 14.74 -5.10 15.64
C GLN A 122 15.87 -4.28 16.28
N GLN A 123 15.54 -3.41 17.23
CA GLN A 123 16.54 -2.56 17.88
C GLN A 123 17.41 -3.35 18.87
N THR A 124 16.97 -4.54 19.28
CA THR A 124 17.57 -5.29 20.39
C THR A 124 18.51 -6.42 19.95
N LEU A 125 18.36 -6.97 18.74
CA LEU A 125 19.02 -8.23 18.31
C LEU A 125 19.67 -8.10 16.90
N SER A 126 20.75 -7.33 16.74
CA SER A 126 21.26 -6.87 15.43
C SER A 126 21.71 -7.90 14.37
N SER A 127 21.43 -9.20 14.50
CA SER A 127 21.89 -10.24 13.56
C SER A 127 20.70 -10.98 12.95
N GLU A 128 20.53 -10.79 11.63
CA GLU A 128 19.60 -11.50 10.74
C GLU A 128 18.12 -11.11 10.87
N TYR A 129 17.78 -9.96 10.29
CA TYR A 129 16.38 -9.56 10.11
C TYR A 129 15.88 -9.86 8.71
N SER A 130 14.66 -10.38 8.66
CA SER A 130 13.89 -10.51 7.44
C SER A 130 13.50 -9.14 6.90
N GLU A 131 14.02 -8.76 5.74
CA GLU A 131 13.64 -7.54 5.05
C GLU A 131 12.92 -7.84 3.73
N LEU A 132 11.88 -7.07 3.46
CA LEU A 132 11.22 -7.13 2.15
C LEU A 132 12.02 -6.34 1.11
N PRO A 133 12.03 -6.78 -0.15
CA PRO A 133 12.52 -5.98 -1.26
C PRO A 133 11.90 -4.57 -1.26
N GLN A 134 12.64 -3.58 -1.75
CA GLN A 134 12.11 -2.23 -1.92
C GLN A 134 10.93 -2.26 -2.89
N LEU A 135 9.81 -1.62 -2.52
CA LEU A 135 8.58 -1.60 -3.32
C LEU A 135 8.80 -0.84 -4.64
N ARG A 136 8.42 -1.48 -5.76
CA ARG A 136 8.40 -0.88 -7.09
C ARG A 136 6.98 -0.80 -7.63
N TRP A 137 6.71 0.13 -8.55
CA TRP A 137 5.39 0.24 -9.20
C TRP A 137 5.01 -1.04 -9.94
N SER A 138 6.00 -1.74 -10.51
CA SER A 138 5.83 -3.05 -11.18
C SER A 138 5.46 -4.20 -10.25
N ASP A 139 5.62 -4.03 -8.93
CA ASP A 139 5.27 -5.07 -7.94
C ASP A 139 3.77 -5.03 -7.58
N LEU A 140 3.05 -4.00 -8.06
CA LEU A 140 1.65 -3.82 -7.75
C LEU A 140 0.78 -4.64 -8.72
N PRO A 141 -0.30 -5.29 -8.23
CA PRO A 141 -1.22 -6.02 -9.10
C PRO A 141 -1.91 -5.06 -10.07
N ASN A 142 -1.59 -5.18 -11.36
CA ASN A 142 -2.06 -4.24 -12.38
C ASN A 142 -3.59 -4.16 -12.48
N GLU A 143 -4.26 -5.29 -12.31
CA GLU A 143 -5.73 -5.38 -12.24
C GLU A 143 -6.39 -4.54 -11.12
N LEU A 144 -5.64 -4.12 -10.10
CA LEU A 144 -6.13 -3.26 -9.02
C LEU A 144 -5.67 -1.82 -9.16
N PHE A 145 -4.45 -1.60 -9.66
CA PHE A 145 -3.82 -0.29 -9.66
C PHE A 145 -3.76 0.36 -11.05
N ALA A 146 -3.64 -0.43 -12.13
CA ALA A 146 -3.62 0.02 -13.52
C ALA A 146 -2.75 1.27 -13.76
N LEU A 147 -1.60 1.35 -13.07
CA LEU A 147 -0.73 2.54 -13.10
C LEU A 147 0.21 2.54 -14.30
N THR A 148 0.48 1.37 -14.87
CA THR A 148 1.34 1.17 -16.04
C THR A 148 0.54 0.47 -17.13
N PRO A 149 0.73 0.83 -18.42
CA PRO A 149 0.09 0.11 -19.51
C PRO A 149 0.47 -1.37 -19.49
N GLU A 150 -0.47 -2.26 -19.81
CA GLU A 150 -0.19 -3.68 -20.05
C GLU A 150 0.66 -3.80 -21.31
N ASN A 151 1.86 -4.36 -21.19
CA ASN A 151 2.72 -4.70 -22.33
C ASN A 151 2.19 -5.93 -23.07
#